data_AF-A0A9W6TFW8-F1
#
_entry.id   AF-A0A9W6TFW8-F1
#
_cell.length_a   1.000
_cell.length_b   1.000
_cell.length_c   1.000
_cell.angle_alpha   90.00
_cell.angle_beta   90.00
_cell.angle_gamma   90.00
#
_symmetry.space_group_name_H-M   'P 1'
#
loop_
_entity.id
_entity.type
_entity.pdbx_description
1 polymer ?
#
loop_
_entity_poly.entity_id
_entity_poly.type
_entity_poly.pdbx_seq_one_letter_code
_entity_poly.pdbx_strand_id
1 'polypeptide(L)'
;MVQCEGYIPGGARCRIFWGLDALGYCHHHARQGRPRCQGFRIGTNTRCGRLAKPGFDYCSDVHDPATPYIPPRILDPAYYLRSSVQDAVVANYNGRDIYNQEMLDLITPSVLHLDHIGEKQCFTHALIQMGLRDGDEDLELVTTMLRDSVVNEVGNLALTRANTNRIKGKAVSKYLDDLRTGHLGQRTFTSYLLDEALNGEKLGRAVTGRITHVMGRALKRCKWKLADEGETPVLEQLSEQLWKLRIDMELH
;
A
#
# COMPACT_ATOMS: atom_id res chain seq x y z
N MET A 1 5.43 43.94 2.47
CA MET A 1 4.53 42.82 2.08
C MET A 1 5.39 41.73 1.48
N VAL A 2 5.25 40.49 1.94
CA VAL A 2 6.02 39.36 1.41
C VAL A 2 5.40 38.91 0.09
N GLN A 3 6.21 38.83 -0.97
CA GLN A 3 5.80 38.40 -2.32
C GLN A 3 6.19 36.93 -2.52
N CYS A 4 5.42 36.21 -3.33
CA CYS A 4 5.78 34.87 -3.77
C CYS A 4 7.20 34.84 -4.37
N GLU A 5 8.02 33.90 -3.91
CA GLU A 5 9.40 33.63 -4.39
C GLU A 5 9.41 32.89 -5.75
N GLY A 6 8.27 32.36 -6.17
CA GLY A 6 8.13 31.65 -7.43
C GLY A 6 8.20 32.51 -8.69
N TYR A 7 8.58 31.88 -9.80
CA TYR A 7 8.66 32.47 -11.14
C TYR A 7 7.61 31.88 -12.07
N ILE A 8 6.96 32.73 -12.87
CA ILE A 8 6.04 32.29 -13.93
C ILE A 8 6.83 31.84 -15.18
N PRO A 9 6.21 31.09 -16.11
CA PRO A 9 6.82 30.82 -17.42
C PRO A 9 7.26 32.13 -18.08
N GLY A 10 8.53 32.22 -18.48
CA GLY A 10 9.15 33.47 -18.95
C GLY A 10 10.03 34.19 -17.91
N GLY A 11 10.18 33.64 -16.70
CA GLY A 11 11.20 34.08 -15.73
C GLY A 11 10.83 35.32 -14.91
N ALA A 12 9.62 35.87 -15.08
CA ALA A 12 9.14 36.96 -14.24
C ALA A 12 8.73 36.44 -12.85
N ARG A 13 8.96 37.25 -11.81
CA ARG A 13 8.57 36.91 -10.44
C ARG A 13 7.04 36.95 -10.29
N CYS A 14 6.49 35.98 -9.58
CA CYS A 14 5.06 35.87 -9.31
C CYS A 14 4.55 37.07 -8.51
N ARG A 15 3.44 37.66 -8.93
CA ARG A 15 2.85 38.86 -8.30
C ARG A 15 1.85 38.55 -7.18
N ILE A 16 1.82 37.32 -6.66
CA ILE A 16 0.95 36.95 -5.54
C ILE A 16 1.62 37.35 -4.23
N PHE A 17 0.89 38.02 -3.34
CA PHE A 17 1.37 38.51 -2.05
C PHE A 17 0.61 37.89 -0.85
N TRP A 18 -0.27 36.92 -1.09
CA TRP A 18 -1.12 36.29 -0.09
C TRP A 18 -1.12 34.77 -0.25
N GLY A 19 -1.49 34.05 0.82
CA GLY A 19 -1.54 32.58 0.81
C GLY A 19 -0.20 31.93 0.47
N LEU A 20 0.89 32.50 0.97
CA LEU A 20 2.23 31.95 0.82
C LEU A 20 2.46 30.85 1.86
N ASP A 21 3.15 29.79 1.47
CA ASP A 21 3.59 28.75 2.39
C ASP A 21 4.78 29.22 3.26
N ALA A 22 5.24 28.36 4.17
CA ALA A 22 6.38 28.66 5.05
C ALA A 22 7.68 28.94 4.29
N LEU A 23 7.76 28.59 3.00
CA LEU A 23 8.90 28.82 2.13
C LEU A 23 8.73 30.09 1.27
N GLY A 24 7.63 30.83 1.43
CA GLY A 24 7.36 32.05 0.69
C GLY A 24 6.77 31.81 -0.71
N TYR A 25 6.23 30.64 -1.01
CA TYR A 25 5.64 30.32 -2.33
C TYR A 25 4.11 30.26 -2.26
N CYS A 26 3.43 30.81 -3.26
CA CYS A 26 1.98 30.63 -3.39
C CYS A 26 1.65 29.19 -3.83
N HIS A 27 0.37 28.78 -3.71
CA HIS A 27 -0.04 27.42 -4.06
C HIS A 27 0.32 26.98 -5.50
N HIS A 28 0.40 27.92 -6.46
CA HIS A 28 0.84 27.64 -7.84
C HIS A 28 2.35 27.39 -7.96
N HIS A 29 3.16 27.99 -7.08
CA HIS A 29 4.62 27.89 -7.11
C HIS A 29 5.22 27.10 -5.95
N ALA A 30 4.41 26.50 -5.08
CA ALA A 30 4.85 25.67 -3.96
C ALA A 30 5.82 24.54 -4.39
N ARG A 31 5.79 24.15 -5.67
CA ARG A 31 6.71 23.16 -6.23
C ARG A 31 8.13 23.69 -6.49
N GLN A 32 8.31 24.99 -6.66
CA GLN A 32 9.61 25.60 -6.94
C GLN A 32 10.47 25.74 -5.68
N GLY A 33 9.84 25.88 -4.51
CA GLY A 33 10.54 25.94 -3.22
C GLY A 33 10.91 24.59 -2.62
N ARG A 34 10.46 23.47 -3.21
CA ARG A 34 10.62 22.14 -2.63
C ARG A 34 11.70 21.33 -3.34
N PRO A 35 12.55 20.60 -2.60
CA PRO A 35 13.54 19.72 -3.21
C PRO A 35 12.85 18.63 -4.04
N ARG A 36 13.49 18.25 -5.15
CA ARG A 36 13.09 17.09 -5.93
C ARG A 36 13.60 15.83 -5.28
N CYS A 37 12.87 14.73 -5.48
CA CYS A 37 13.33 13.41 -5.09
C CYS A 37 14.72 13.12 -5.68
N GLN A 38 15.67 12.73 -4.84
CA GLN A 38 17.03 12.44 -5.28
C GLN A 38 17.18 11.04 -5.91
N GLY A 39 16.20 10.15 -5.70
CA GLY A 39 16.22 8.77 -6.20
C GLY A 39 15.81 8.57 -7.66
N PHE A 40 15.88 7.31 -8.08
CA PHE A 40 15.53 6.84 -9.43
C PHE A 40 14.18 6.12 -9.40
N ARG A 41 13.48 6.11 -10.54
CA ARG A 41 12.28 5.29 -10.69
C ARG A 41 12.65 3.82 -10.58
N ILE A 42 11.90 3.09 -9.76
CA ILE A 42 12.10 1.65 -9.48
C ILE A 42 12.31 0.85 -10.76
N GLY A 43 13.38 0.05 -10.80
CA GLY A 43 13.72 -0.82 -11.92
C GLY A 43 14.23 -0.09 -13.16
N THR A 44 14.60 1.19 -13.04
CA THR A 44 15.14 1.99 -14.14
C THR A 44 16.25 2.92 -13.67
N ASN A 45 17.06 3.42 -14.61
CA ASN A 45 18.05 4.47 -14.35
C ASN A 45 17.51 5.89 -14.59
N THR A 46 16.19 6.06 -14.64
CA THR A 46 15.56 7.37 -14.88
C THR A 46 15.32 8.09 -13.56
N ARG A 47 15.76 9.35 -13.45
CA ARG A 47 15.52 10.17 -12.24
C ARG A 47 14.03 10.33 -11.93
N CYS A 48 13.69 10.31 -10.65
CA CYS A 48 12.33 10.58 -10.20
C CYS A 48 12.00 12.08 -10.39
N GLY A 49 10.89 12.36 -11.08
CA GLY A 49 10.43 13.74 -11.31
C GLY A 49 9.58 14.32 -10.18
N ARG A 50 9.29 13.54 -9.14
CA ARG A 50 8.42 13.95 -8.02
C ARG A 50 9.18 14.83 -7.03
N LEU A 51 8.42 15.61 -6.26
CA LEU A 51 8.96 16.36 -5.13
C LEU A 51 9.29 15.40 -3.99
N ALA A 52 10.36 15.68 -3.27
CA ALA A 52 10.69 14.96 -2.05
C ALA A 52 9.67 15.29 -0.95
N LYS A 53 9.52 14.38 0.03
CA LYS A 53 8.69 14.65 1.20
C LYS A 53 9.33 15.73 2.09
N PRO A 54 8.55 16.51 2.85
CA PRO A 54 9.12 17.53 3.72
C PRO A 54 10.10 16.95 4.74
N GLY A 55 11.35 17.42 4.73
CA GLY A 55 12.38 16.90 5.66
C GLY A 55 12.96 15.54 5.26
N PHE A 56 12.71 15.06 4.03
CA PHE A 56 13.26 13.81 3.51
C PHE A 56 13.79 14.04 2.08
N ASP A 57 14.83 13.32 1.68
CA ASP A 57 15.48 13.50 0.37
C ASP A 57 14.73 12.84 -0.80
N TYR A 58 13.75 12.00 -0.48
CA TYR A 58 13.04 11.18 -1.46
C TYR A 58 11.53 11.43 -1.42
N CYS A 59 10.82 11.10 -2.50
CA CYS A 59 9.36 11.22 -2.52
C CYS A 59 8.64 10.03 -1.86
N SER A 60 9.37 8.95 -1.61
CA SER A 60 8.90 7.70 -1.00
C SER A 60 10.10 6.92 -0.49
N ASP A 61 9.89 6.06 0.50
CA ASP A 61 10.83 5.10 1.05
C ASP A 61 11.54 4.27 -0.04
N VAL A 62 10.83 3.81 -1.08
CA VAL A 62 11.42 2.95 -2.12
C VAL A 62 12.46 3.67 -2.99
N HIS A 63 12.47 5.01 -2.99
CA HIS A 63 13.48 5.77 -3.73
C HIS A 63 14.72 6.07 -2.90
N ASP A 64 14.70 5.76 -1.60
CA ASP A 64 15.84 5.88 -0.71
C ASP A 64 16.75 4.64 -0.85
N PRO A 65 18.01 4.79 -1.31
CA PRO A 65 18.94 3.68 -1.45
C PRO A 65 19.38 3.07 -0.12
N ALA A 66 19.22 3.77 1.01
CA ALA A 66 19.50 3.22 2.34
C ALA A 66 18.42 2.25 2.80
N THR A 67 17.28 2.24 2.12
CA THR A 67 16.08 1.55 2.55
C THR A 67 15.87 0.29 1.69
N PRO A 68 15.82 -0.92 2.29
CA PRO A 68 15.61 -2.15 1.52
C PRO A 68 14.22 -2.18 0.88
N TYR A 69 14.14 -2.80 -0.29
CA TYR A 69 12.92 -2.94 -1.06
C TYR A 69 12.69 -4.38 -1.49
N ILE A 70 11.64 -4.99 -0.94
CA ILE A 70 11.14 -6.29 -1.36
C ILE A 70 9.86 -6.04 -2.17
N PRO A 71 9.84 -6.34 -3.49
CA PRO A 71 8.69 -6.02 -4.32
C PRO A 71 7.52 -6.99 -4.04
N PRO A 72 6.27 -6.52 -3.91
CA PRO A 72 5.10 -7.37 -3.65
C PRO A 72 4.92 -8.52 -4.65
N ARG A 73 5.39 -8.36 -5.89
CA ARG A 73 5.36 -9.37 -6.95
C ARG A 73 6.14 -10.65 -6.60
N ILE A 74 7.04 -10.61 -5.61
CA ILE A 74 7.73 -11.82 -5.14
C ILE A 74 6.73 -12.84 -4.57
N LEU A 75 5.53 -12.38 -4.18
CA LEU A 75 4.43 -13.19 -3.67
C LEU A 75 3.39 -13.51 -4.77
N ASP A 76 3.69 -13.23 -6.04
CA ASP A 76 2.84 -13.67 -7.15
C ASP A 76 2.96 -15.19 -7.35
N PRO A 77 1.84 -15.90 -7.54
CA PRO A 77 1.87 -17.33 -7.81
C PRO A 77 2.40 -17.60 -9.22
N ALA A 78 2.96 -18.80 -9.43
CA ALA A 78 3.48 -19.23 -10.73
C ALA A 78 2.39 -19.58 -11.78
N TYR A 79 1.11 -19.50 -11.41
CA TYR A 79 -0.04 -19.91 -12.23
C TYR A 79 -1.13 -18.83 -12.27
N TYR A 80 -2.10 -18.98 -13.17
CA TYR A 80 -3.26 -18.08 -13.28
C TYR A 80 -4.22 -18.24 -12.10
N LEU A 81 -3.90 -17.57 -10.99
CA LEU A 81 -4.59 -17.70 -9.71
C LEU A 81 -6.11 -17.55 -9.82
N ARG A 82 -6.58 -16.50 -10.49
CA ARG A 82 -8.02 -16.20 -10.60
C ARG A 82 -8.81 -17.37 -11.15
N SER A 83 -8.37 -17.95 -12.27
CA SER A 83 -9.07 -19.07 -12.91
C SER A 83 -9.19 -20.29 -11.99
N SER A 84 -8.20 -20.51 -11.11
CA SER A 84 -8.19 -21.65 -10.19
C SER A 84 -9.03 -21.48 -8.92
N VAL A 85 -9.31 -20.23 -8.49
CA VAL A 85 -9.94 -19.95 -7.19
C VAL A 85 -11.26 -19.19 -7.28
N GLN A 86 -11.65 -18.72 -8.47
CA GLN A 86 -12.80 -17.82 -8.62
C GLN A 86 -14.08 -18.38 -8.01
N ASP A 87 -14.45 -19.62 -8.33
CA ASP A 87 -15.70 -20.20 -7.87
C ASP A 87 -15.71 -20.39 -6.34
N ALA A 88 -14.58 -20.81 -5.76
CA ALA A 88 -14.42 -20.94 -4.31
C ALA A 88 -14.52 -19.58 -3.61
N VAL A 89 -13.90 -18.54 -4.18
CA VAL A 89 -13.99 -17.17 -3.66
C VAL A 89 -15.40 -16.62 -3.76
N VAL A 90 -16.10 -16.82 -4.88
CA VAL A 90 -17.49 -16.41 -5.08
C VAL A 90 -18.41 -17.10 -4.07
N ALA A 91 -18.22 -18.41 -3.86
CA ALA A 91 -18.99 -19.19 -2.90
C ALA A 91 -18.79 -18.71 -1.46
N ASN A 92 -17.55 -18.41 -1.05
CA ASN A 92 -17.23 -17.93 0.30
C ASN A 92 -17.98 -16.64 0.70
N TYR A 93 -18.34 -15.82 -0.28
CA TYR A 93 -19.07 -14.57 -0.05
C TYR A 93 -20.48 -14.57 -0.64
N ASN A 94 -21.05 -15.75 -0.91
CA ASN A 94 -22.41 -15.92 -1.44
C ASN A 94 -22.69 -15.07 -2.69
N GLY A 95 -21.71 -14.95 -3.58
CA GLY A 95 -21.80 -14.14 -4.80
C GLY A 95 -21.81 -12.63 -4.58
N ARG A 96 -21.45 -12.14 -3.39
CA ARG A 96 -21.40 -10.71 -3.06
C ARG A 96 -19.98 -10.18 -3.00
N ASP A 97 -19.84 -8.91 -3.36
CA ASP A 97 -18.62 -8.13 -3.14
C ASP A 97 -18.36 -8.00 -1.64
N ILE A 98 -17.15 -8.39 -1.22
CA ILE A 98 -16.76 -8.44 0.19
C ILE A 98 -16.83 -7.07 0.90
N TYR A 99 -16.63 -5.97 0.17
CA TYR A 99 -16.57 -4.62 0.74
C TYR A 99 -17.83 -3.80 0.45
N ASN A 100 -18.44 -3.98 -0.71
CA ASN A 100 -19.64 -3.24 -1.11
C ASN A 100 -20.93 -3.97 -0.70
N GLN A 101 -20.87 -5.30 -0.50
CA GLN A 101 -21.99 -6.19 -0.14
C GLN A 101 -23.09 -6.29 -1.21
N GLU A 102 -22.84 -5.74 -2.39
CA GLU A 102 -23.66 -5.87 -3.59
C GLU A 102 -23.34 -7.17 -4.34
N MET A 103 -24.26 -7.65 -5.18
CA MET A 103 -24.01 -8.82 -6.02
C MET A 103 -22.87 -8.56 -7.01
N LEU A 104 -22.02 -9.56 -7.22
CA LEU A 104 -20.94 -9.49 -8.19
C LEU A 104 -21.49 -9.55 -9.62
N ASP A 105 -21.05 -8.62 -10.46
CA ASP A 105 -21.28 -8.71 -11.91
C ASP A 105 -20.26 -9.68 -12.53
N LEU A 106 -20.61 -10.95 -12.54
CA LEU A 106 -19.80 -12.01 -13.16
C LEU A 106 -19.91 -12.01 -14.69
N ILE A 107 -20.87 -11.27 -15.28
CA ILE A 107 -21.05 -11.14 -16.73
C ILE A 107 -20.02 -10.19 -17.32
N THR A 108 -19.58 -9.19 -16.54
CA THR A 108 -18.53 -8.24 -16.92
C THR A 108 -17.25 -8.45 -16.08
N PRO A 109 -16.44 -9.52 -16.31
CA PRO A 109 -15.28 -9.83 -15.47
C PRO A 109 -14.25 -8.70 -15.31
N SER A 110 -14.16 -7.79 -16.27
CA SER A 110 -13.21 -6.67 -16.30
C SER A 110 -13.49 -5.60 -15.24
N VAL A 111 -14.71 -5.50 -14.70
CA VAL A 111 -15.03 -4.57 -13.60
C VAL A 111 -14.71 -5.15 -12.23
N LEU A 112 -14.37 -6.44 -12.16
CA LEU A 112 -14.02 -7.16 -10.94
C LEU A 112 -12.54 -7.54 -10.94
N HIS A 113 -11.89 -7.34 -9.82
CA HIS A 113 -10.53 -7.83 -9.57
C HIS A 113 -10.55 -8.93 -8.51
N LEU A 114 -9.63 -9.89 -8.65
CA LEU A 114 -9.24 -10.75 -7.55
C LEU A 114 -8.34 -9.93 -6.61
N ASP A 115 -8.84 -9.70 -5.41
CA ASP A 115 -8.18 -8.93 -4.36
C ASP A 115 -7.51 -9.86 -3.35
N HIS A 116 -6.33 -9.44 -2.89
CA HIS A 116 -5.67 -9.99 -1.73
C HIS A 116 -6.13 -9.19 -0.52
N ILE A 117 -7.01 -9.78 0.30
CA ILE A 117 -7.63 -9.11 1.44
C ILE A 117 -6.54 -8.48 2.32
N GLY A 118 -5.66 -9.31 2.88
CA GLY A 118 -4.35 -8.86 3.36
C GLY A 118 -3.47 -8.56 2.15
N GLU A 119 -3.22 -7.27 1.90
CA GLU A 119 -2.42 -6.80 0.77
C GLU A 119 -0.99 -7.34 0.82
N LYS A 120 -0.44 -7.74 -0.33
CA LYS A 120 0.94 -8.27 -0.45
C LYS A 120 1.98 -7.29 0.11
N GLN A 121 1.72 -6.00 -0.03
CA GLN A 121 2.51 -4.89 0.49
C GLN A 121 2.70 -4.97 2.01
N CYS A 122 1.70 -5.47 2.76
CA CYS A 122 1.81 -5.65 4.20
C CYS A 122 2.82 -6.75 4.56
N PHE A 123 2.82 -7.84 3.79
CA PHE A 123 3.76 -8.95 3.98
C PHE A 123 5.18 -8.55 3.61
N THR A 124 5.38 -7.89 2.46
CA THR A 124 6.72 -7.42 2.09
C THR A 124 7.23 -6.33 3.02
N HIS A 125 6.36 -5.50 3.59
CA HIS A 125 6.74 -4.58 4.66
C HIS A 125 7.25 -5.34 5.90
N ALA A 126 6.53 -6.36 6.34
CA ALA A 126 6.94 -7.18 7.49
C ALA A 126 8.30 -7.86 7.25
N LEU A 127 8.54 -8.42 6.06
CA LEU A 127 9.84 -8.99 5.67
C LEU A 127 10.97 -7.95 5.74
N ILE A 128 10.71 -6.73 5.29
CA ILE A 128 11.68 -5.63 5.37
C ILE A 128 12.01 -5.30 6.84
N GLN A 129 11.03 -5.28 7.73
CA GLN A 129 11.26 -5.01 9.16
C GLN A 129 12.08 -6.09 9.86
N MET A 130 12.09 -7.31 9.33
CA MET A 130 12.94 -8.39 9.83
C MET A 130 14.41 -8.24 9.41
N GLY A 131 14.71 -7.32 8.48
CA GLY A 131 16.07 -7.09 8.00
C GLY A 131 16.58 -8.16 7.02
N LEU A 132 15.70 -9.04 6.54
CA LEU A 132 16.01 -10.06 5.53
C LEU A 132 16.47 -9.41 4.22
N ARG A 133 17.43 -10.03 3.53
CA ARG A 133 18.04 -9.49 2.31
C ARG A 133 17.96 -10.50 1.17
N ASP A 134 18.04 -10.01 -0.06
CA ASP A 134 18.17 -10.88 -1.24
C ASP A 134 19.40 -11.79 -1.09
N GLY A 135 19.18 -13.10 -1.28
CA GLY A 135 20.21 -14.14 -1.12
C GLY A 135 20.23 -14.80 0.27
N ASP A 136 19.37 -14.37 1.19
CA ASP A 136 19.17 -15.03 2.48
C ASP A 136 18.29 -16.28 2.33
N GLU A 137 18.76 -17.43 2.83
CA GLU A 137 17.99 -18.70 2.80
C GLU A 137 16.65 -18.54 3.53
N ASP A 138 16.65 -17.75 4.60
CA ASP A 138 15.46 -17.40 5.37
C ASP A 138 14.45 -16.61 4.52
N LEU A 139 14.91 -15.70 3.66
CA LEU A 139 14.02 -14.95 2.78
C LEU A 139 13.36 -15.86 1.73
N GLU A 140 14.11 -16.80 1.16
CA GLU A 140 13.58 -17.75 0.18
C GLU A 140 12.54 -18.69 0.82
N LEU A 141 12.87 -19.24 1.99
CA LEU A 141 11.97 -20.08 2.77
C LEU A 141 10.65 -19.37 3.08
N VAL A 142 10.74 -18.19 3.69
CA VAL A 142 9.56 -17.42 4.10
C VAL A 142 8.75 -16.96 2.89
N THR A 143 9.40 -16.52 1.82
CA THR A 143 8.72 -16.09 0.60
C THR A 143 7.94 -17.23 -0.02
N THR A 144 8.52 -18.44 -0.06
CA THR A 144 7.85 -19.64 -0.58
C THR A 144 6.64 -19.99 0.28
N MET A 145 6.82 -20.04 1.60
CA MET A 145 5.72 -20.30 2.54
C MET A 145 4.58 -19.27 2.40
N LEU A 146 4.93 -17.98 2.34
CA LEU A 146 3.95 -16.91 2.15
C LEU A 146 3.23 -17.05 0.82
N ARG A 147 3.95 -17.27 -0.28
CA ARG A 147 3.37 -17.36 -1.62
C ARG A 147 2.41 -18.53 -1.73
N ASP A 148 2.82 -19.71 -1.26
CA ASP A 148 2.13 -20.96 -1.57
C ASP A 148 1.05 -21.31 -0.54
N SER A 149 1.23 -20.87 0.72
CA SER A 149 0.40 -21.30 1.83
C SER A 149 -0.23 -20.17 2.64
N VAL A 150 -0.02 -18.89 2.33
CA VAL A 150 -0.62 -17.81 3.13
C VAL A 150 -1.32 -16.76 2.27
N VAL A 151 -0.55 -16.10 1.40
CA VAL A 151 -0.97 -14.90 0.67
C VAL A 151 -1.97 -15.25 -0.42
N ASN A 152 -1.72 -16.31 -1.19
CA ASN A 152 -2.53 -16.70 -2.35
C ASN A 152 -3.61 -17.74 -2.02
N GLU A 153 -3.88 -18.00 -0.75
CA GLU A 153 -4.94 -18.93 -0.36
C GLU A 153 -6.33 -18.31 -0.49
N VAL A 154 -7.31 -19.15 -0.83
CA VAL A 154 -8.73 -18.77 -0.95
C VAL A 154 -9.21 -17.94 0.25
N GLY A 155 -8.72 -18.26 1.45
CA GLY A 155 -9.04 -17.49 2.65
C GLY A 155 -8.67 -16.00 2.54
N ASN A 156 -7.50 -15.68 1.99
CA ASN A 156 -6.99 -14.31 1.85
C ASN A 156 -7.41 -13.66 0.53
N LEU A 157 -8.30 -14.29 -0.23
CA LEU A 157 -8.74 -13.81 -1.54
C LEU A 157 -10.21 -13.42 -1.53
N ALA A 158 -10.55 -12.42 -2.34
CA ALA A 158 -11.92 -11.99 -2.57
C ALA A 158 -12.11 -11.46 -3.99
N LEU A 159 -13.34 -11.51 -4.52
CA LEU A 159 -13.71 -10.69 -5.67
C LEU A 159 -14.32 -9.37 -5.19
N THR A 160 -13.89 -8.29 -5.81
CA THR A 160 -14.38 -6.94 -5.53
C THR A 160 -14.31 -6.07 -6.78
N ARG A 161 -15.07 -4.98 -6.78
CA ARG A 161 -14.92 -3.91 -7.77
C ARG A 161 -13.47 -3.46 -7.93
N ALA A 162 -13.06 -3.27 -9.19
CA ALA A 162 -11.72 -2.85 -9.58
C ALA A 162 -11.31 -1.53 -8.91
N ASN A 163 -12.22 -0.55 -8.85
CA ASN A 163 -11.93 0.74 -8.21
C ASN A 163 -11.71 0.60 -6.70
N THR A 164 -12.56 -0.17 -6.01
CA THR A 164 -12.39 -0.44 -4.58
C THR A 164 -11.04 -1.08 -4.28
N ASN A 165 -10.66 -2.12 -5.04
CA ASN A 165 -9.36 -2.78 -4.90
C ASN A 165 -8.21 -1.77 -5.12
N ARG A 166 -8.25 -1.00 -6.21
CA ARG A 166 -7.19 -0.03 -6.52
C ARG A 166 -7.08 1.10 -5.49
N ILE A 167 -8.19 1.55 -4.92
CA ILE A 167 -8.18 2.56 -3.84
C ILE A 167 -7.56 1.95 -2.58
N LYS A 168 -7.98 0.74 -2.18
CA LYS A 168 -7.42 0.00 -1.04
C LYS A 168 -5.90 -0.19 -1.18
N GLY A 169 -5.44 -0.75 -2.29
CA GLY A 169 -4.01 -0.97 -2.53
C GLY A 169 -3.18 0.33 -2.51
N LYS A 170 -3.70 1.43 -3.07
CA LYS A 170 -3.05 2.75 -3.00
C LYS A 170 -2.98 3.29 -1.57
N ALA A 171 -4.06 3.17 -0.81
CA ALA A 171 -4.11 3.60 0.58
C ALA A 171 -3.08 2.84 1.42
N VAL A 172 -2.97 1.51 1.24
CA VAL A 172 -1.97 0.69 1.91
C VAL A 172 -0.55 1.13 1.53
N SER A 173 -0.24 1.27 0.24
CA SER A 173 1.10 1.70 -0.17
C SER A 173 1.48 3.07 0.41
N LYS A 174 0.56 4.03 0.43
CA LYS A 174 0.81 5.36 1.01
C LYS A 174 0.98 5.33 2.51
N TYR A 175 0.14 4.56 3.20
CA TYR A 175 0.24 4.39 4.65
C TYR A 175 1.59 3.78 5.03
N LEU A 176 2.00 2.69 4.37
CA LEU A 176 3.27 2.01 4.66
C LEU A 176 4.50 2.88 4.33
N ASP A 177 4.44 3.64 3.24
CA ASP A 177 5.48 4.61 2.87
C ASP A 177 5.58 5.74 3.90
N ASP A 178 4.46 6.33 4.32
CA ASP A 178 4.45 7.37 5.37
C ASP A 178 4.88 6.82 6.73
N LEU A 179 4.53 5.57 7.07
CA LEU A 179 5.01 4.89 8.27
C LEU A 179 6.55 4.76 8.26
N ARG A 180 7.13 4.28 7.16
CA ARG A 180 8.59 4.06 7.04
C ARG A 180 9.39 5.36 6.95
N THR A 181 8.83 6.38 6.33
CA THR A 181 9.49 7.69 6.19
C THR A 181 9.24 8.61 7.39
N GLY A 182 8.44 8.21 8.38
CA GLY A 182 8.11 9.05 9.54
C GLY A 182 7.11 10.18 9.26
N HIS A 183 6.33 10.09 8.18
CA HIS A 183 5.38 11.10 7.73
C HIS A 183 3.91 10.78 8.09
N LEU A 184 3.66 9.74 8.89
CA LEU A 184 2.31 9.35 9.28
C LEU A 184 1.56 10.47 10.03
N GLY A 185 2.26 11.18 10.92
CA GLY A 185 1.64 12.16 11.81
C GLY A 185 0.55 11.53 12.68
N GLN A 186 -0.64 12.14 12.71
CA GLN A 186 -1.83 11.62 13.42
C GLN A 186 -2.78 10.81 12.52
N ARG A 187 -2.35 10.45 11.31
CA ARG A 187 -3.22 9.79 10.32
C ARG A 187 -3.30 8.29 10.58
N THR A 188 -4.51 7.77 10.56
CA THR A 188 -4.78 6.31 10.67
C THR A 188 -4.95 5.70 9.28
N PHE A 189 -4.83 4.38 9.12
CA PHE A 189 -5.06 3.74 7.82
C PHE A 189 -6.45 4.06 7.23
N THR A 190 -7.48 4.17 8.09
CA THR A 190 -8.82 4.61 7.70
C THR A 190 -8.82 5.99 7.04
N SER A 191 -7.98 6.92 7.52
CA SER A 191 -7.86 8.24 6.89
C SER A 191 -7.28 8.16 5.47
N TYR A 192 -6.27 7.29 5.24
CA TYR A 192 -5.75 7.07 3.90
C TYR A 192 -6.82 6.48 2.97
N LEU A 193 -7.64 5.54 3.44
CA LEU A 193 -8.76 4.99 2.65
C LEU A 193 -9.81 6.05 2.27
N LEU A 194 -10.13 6.98 3.19
CA LEU A 194 -11.12 8.05 2.95
C LEU A 194 -10.59 9.17 2.04
N ASP A 195 -9.29 9.44 2.11
CA ASP A 195 -8.65 10.50 1.32
C ASP A 195 -8.39 10.06 -0.12
N GLU A 196 -8.11 8.77 -0.33
CA GLU A 196 -7.86 8.24 -1.67
C GLU A 196 -9.08 8.36 -2.58
N ALA A 197 -8.82 8.77 -3.81
CA ALA A 197 -9.79 8.85 -4.88
C ALA A 197 -9.25 8.25 -6.17
N LEU A 198 -10.14 7.66 -6.96
CA LEU A 198 -9.82 7.18 -8.29
C LEU A 198 -10.91 7.65 -9.26
N ASN A 199 -10.53 8.40 -10.30
CA ASN A 199 -11.46 8.93 -11.30
C ASN A 199 -12.65 9.74 -10.68
N GLY A 200 -12.41 10.42 -9.56
CA GLY A 200 -13.44 11.18 -8.82
C GLY A 200 -14.26 10.35 -7.82
N GLU A 201 -14.13 9.02 -7.85
CA GLU A 201 -14.78 8.12 -6.89
C GLU A 201 -13.95 7.99 -5.61
N LYS A 202 -14.64 7.98 -4.47
CA LYS A 202 -14.08 7.78 -3.13
C LYS A 202 -14.81 6.67 -2.40
N LEU A 203 -14.14 6.04 -1.44
CA LEU A 203 -14.80 5.08 -0.56
C LEU A 203 -15.59 5.79 0.54
N GLY A 204 -16.83 5.37 0.74
CA GLY A 204 -17.64 5.81 1.87
C GLY A 204 -17.20 5.15 3.18
N ARG A 205 -17.53 5.79 4.32
CA ARG A 205 -17.17 5.30 5.68
C ARG A 205 -17.56 3.84 5.93
N ALA A 206 -18.73 3.43 5.44
CA ALA A 206 -19.19 2.05 5.60
C ALA A 206 -18.30 1.04 4.87
N VAL A 207 -17.87 1.36 3.65
CA VAL A 207 -16.96 0.52 2.86
C VAL A 207 -15.58 0.49 3.51
N THR A 208 -15.06 1.63 3.95
CA THR A 208 -13.76 1.70 4.65
C THR A 208 -13.77 0.91 5.97
N GLY A 209 -14.86 0.96 6.73
CA GLY A 209 -15.01 0.17 7.96
C GLY A 209 -15.04 -1.33 7.69
N ARG A 210 -15.67 -1.75 6.59
CA ARG A 210 -15.63 -3.16 6.18
C ARG A 210 -14.25 -3.59 5.69
N ILE A 211 -13.55 -2.76 4.92
CA ILE A 211 -12.17 -3.04 4.50
C ILE A 211 -11.28 -3.25 5.72
N THR A 212 -11.27 -2.31 6.66
CA THR A 212 -10.41 -2.41 7.86
C THR A 212 -10.72 -3.65 8.71
N HIS A 213 -12.01 -3.96 8.90
CA HIS A 213 -12.42 -5.15 9.63
C HIS A 213 -12.03 -6.46 8.93
N VAL A 214 -12.30 -6.54 7.62
CA VAL A 214 -12.02 -7.73 6.82
C VAL A 214 -10.51 -7.95 6.67
N MET A 215 -9.73 -6.89 6.47
CA MET A 215 -8.27 -6.92 6.50
C MET A 215 -7.73 -7.37 7.86
N GLY A 216 -8.29 -6.84 8.96
CA GLY A 216 -7.91 -7.22 10.32
C GLY A 216 -8.09 -8.71 10.58
N ARG A 217 -9.22 -9.29 10.14
CA ARG A 217 -9.48 -10.74 10.23
C ARG A 217 -8.54 -11.55 9.34
N ALA A 218 -8.27 -11.09 8.12
CA ALA A 218 -7.36 -11.78 7.21
C ALA A 218 -5.93 -11.84 7.77
N LEU A 219 -5.38 -10.71 8.24
CA LEU A 219 -4.05 -10.69 8.84
C LEU A 219 -3.99 -11.52 10.14
N LYS A 220 -5.06 -11.50 10.95
CA LYS A 220 -5.16 -12.37 12.13
C LYS A 220 -5.07 -13.84 11.75
N ARG A 221 -5.79 -14.29 10.70
CA ARG A 221 -5.71 -15.68 10.23
C ARG A 221 -4.32 -16.02 9.68
N CYS A 222 -3.72 -15.11 8.92
CA CYS A 222 -2.35 -15.31 8.40
C CYS A 222 -1.34 -15.46 9.53
N LYS A 223 -1.47 -14.67 10.60
CA LYS A 223 -0.66 -14.81 11.84
C LYS A 223 -0.77 -16.22 12.42
N TRP A 224 -1.99 -16.72 12.63
CA TRP A 224 -2.17 -18.06 13.21
C TRP A 224 -1.54 -19.13 12.34
N LYS A 225 -1.73 -19.04 11.02
CA LYS A 225 -1.13 -19.99 10.09
C LYS A 225 0.40 -19.99 10.13
N LEU A 226 1.03 -18.81 10.23
CA LEU A 226 2.47 -18.70 10.38
C LEU A 226 2.96 -19.22 11.74
N ALA A 227 2.17 -19.04 12.80
CA ALA A 227 2.50 -19.54 14.13
C ALA A 227 2.32 -21.07 14.25
N ASP A 228 1.41 -21.67 13.47
CA ASP A 228 1.20 -23.12 13.43
C ASP A 228 2.42 -23.85 12.81
N GLU A 229 3.22 -23.17 12.00
CA GLU A 229 4.55 -23.63 11.52
C GLU A 229 5.67 -23.42 12.56
N GLY A 230 5.32 -23.40 13.85
CA GLY A 230 6.09 -22.88 14.98
C GLY A 230 7.44 -23.55 15.28
N GLU A 231 7.91 -24.47 14.44
CA GLU A 231 9.27 -24.99 14.48
C GLU A 231 10.26 -24.11 13.70
N THR A 232 9.77 -23.09 12.97
CA THR A 232 10.60 -22.21 12.12
C THR A 232 10.66 -20.79 12.72
N PRO A 233 11.76 -20.40 13.41
CA PRO A 233 11.86 -19.11 14.11
C PRO A 233 11.58 -17.88 13.24
N VAL A 234 11.99 -17.91 11.97
CA VAL A 234 11.77 -16.80 11.03
C VAL A 234 10.28 -16.60 10.71
N LEU A 235 9.46 -17.66 10.71
CA LEU A 235 8.00 -17.56 10.52
C LEU A 235 7.30 -17.01 11.76
N GLU A 236 7.79 -17.34 12.96
CA GLU A 236 7.30 -16.75 14.20
C GLU A 236 7.58 -15.23 14.25
N GLN A 237 8.80 -14.82 13.92
CA GLN A 237 9.16 -13.40 13.84
C GLN A 237 8.31 -12.64 12.80
N LEU A 238 8.07 -13.25 11.62
CA LEU A 238 7.19 -12.68 10.60
C LEU A 238 5.75 -12.50 11.12
N SER A 239 5.23 -13.51 11.83
CA SER A 239 3.91 -13.48 12.47
C SER A 239 3.80 -12.29 13.44
N GLU A 240 4.84 -12.04 14.24
CA GLU A 240 4.89 -10.86 15.13
C GLU A 240 4.91 -9.54 14.37
N GLN A 241 5.71 -9.41 13.31
CA GLN A 241 5.76 -8.19 12.49
C GLN A 241 4.42 -7.88 11.82
N LEU A 242 3.73 -8.91 11.30
CA LEU A 242 2.38 -8.75 10.75
C LEU A 242 1.36 -8.34 11.82
N TRP A 243 1.50 -8.87 13.03
CA TRP A 243 0.63 -8.50 14.14
C TRP A 243 0.85 -7.05 14.59
N LYS A 244 2.10 -6.62 14.69
CA LYS A 244 2.46 -5.22 14.96
C LYS A 244 1.88 -4.30 13.88
N LEU A 245 2.08 -4.63 12.61
CA LEU A 245 1.52 -3.84 11.51
C LEU A 245 -0.01 -3.75 11.57
N ARG A 246 -0.70 -4.84 11.92
CA ARG A 246 -2.16 -4.84 12.11
C ARG A 246 -2.58 -3.84 13.20
N ILE A 247 -1.83 -3.75 14.30
CA ILE A 247 -2.08 -2.81 15.40
C ILE A 247 -1.79 -1.38 14.94
N ASP A 248 -0.65 -1.14 14.31
CA ASP A 248 -0.26 0.19 13.82
C ASP A 248 -1.28 0.75 12.82
N MET A 249 -1.83 -0.12 11.97
CA MET A 249 -2.90 0.20 11.02
C MET A 249 -4.29 0.34 11.67
N GLU A 250 -4.44 0.09 12.96
CA GLU A 250 -5.71 0.10 13.71
C GLU A 250 -6.79 -0.80 13.09
N LEU A 251 -6.40 -1.99 12.61
CA LEU A 251 -7.35 -2.92 12.01
C LEU A 251 -8.12 -3.70 13.09
N HIS A 252 -9.44 -3.83 12.89
CA HIS A 252 -10.37 -4.46 13.86
C HIS A 252 -10.59 -5.94 13.56
#